data_AF-A0AAJ1UK68-F1
#
_entry.id   AF-A0AAJ1UK68-F1
#
_cell.length_a   1.000
_cell.length_b   1.000
_cell.length_c   1.000
_cell.angle_alpha   90.00
_cell.angle_beta   90.00
_cell.angle_gamma   90.00
#
_symmetry.space_group_name_H-M   'P 1'
#
loop_
_entity.id
_entity.type
_entity.pdbx_description
1 polymer ?
#
loop_
_entity_poly.entity_id
_entity_poly.type
_entity_poly.pdbx_seq_one_letter_code
_entity_poly.pdbx_strand_id
1 'polypeptide(L)'
;MFLCLSAHAQSTENLKKADSRLNALYQQRVSQLKDDEKGIAALRAAERDWIKQRDHQCGKDIHCLQQMTVARADYLSTEVAQYDPDHTGIALPQELLGKWKINKILPANTISCWDDKQGRAIVGQVIEYDTSSLKWKGSNIKSLGVTTTMVKASDFQIENSGSGSSVSFSDLGIHAKQAKKVDIGHAEFSWEDGNPGGTTEIPGESVLIKNPETIVFSVCSTFFEAHRQ
;
A
#
# COMPACT_ATOMS: atom_id res chain seq x y z
N MET A 1 41.79 -22.05 19.33
CA MET A 1 41.43 -21.64 17.95
C MET A 1 40.33 -22.57 17.39
N PHE A 2 39.16 -22.63 18.03
CA PHE A 2 38.05 -23.54 17.62
C PHE A 2 36.66 -22.88 17.59
N LEU A 3 36.54 -21.59 17.95
CA LEU A 3 35.25 -20.90 18.09
C LEU A 3 34.81 -20.10 16.83
N CYS A 4 35.72 -19.78 15.89
CA CYS A 4 35.36 -19.01 14.69
C CYS A 4 34.74 -19.86 13.56
N LEU A 5 35.10 -21.16 13.47
CA LEU A 5 34.58 -22.06 12.43
C LEU A 5 33.08 -22.37 12.62
N SER A 6 32.61 -22.42 13.87
CA SER A 6 31.20 -22.69 14.19
C SER A 6 30.28 -21.50 13.89
N ALA A 7 30.74 -20.27 14.12
CA ALA A 7 29.93 -19.07 13.88
C ALA A 7 29.69 -18.83 12.38
N HIS A 8 30.72 -19.01 11.55
CA HIS A 8 30.60 -18.83 10.10
C HIS A 8 29.72 -19.90 9.44
N ALA A 9 29.83 -21.16 9.90
CA ALA A 9 28.96 -22.25 9.47
C ALA A 9 27.49 -21.99 9.86
N GLN A 10 27.25 -21.48 11.07
CA GLN A 10 25.91 -21.14 11.54
C GLN A 10 25.28 -19.98 10.73
N SER A 11 26.04 -18.92 10.44
CA SER A 11 25.56 -17.80 9.61
C SER A 11 25.23 -18.25 8.19
N THR A 12 26.03 -19.14 7.62
CA THR A 12 25.78 -19.70 6.28
C THR A 12 24.50 -20.56 6.25
N GLU A 13 24.27 -21.35 7.30
CA GLU A 13 23.07 -22.17 7.44
C GLU A 13 21.81 -21.32 7.65
N ASN A 14 21.91 -20.24 8.42
CA ASN A 14 20.81 -19.31 8.62
C ASN A 14 20.44 -18.57 7.33
N LEU A 15 21.44 -18.17 6.52
CA LEU A 15 21.21 -17.58 5.19
C LEU A 15 20.47 -18.57 4.27
N LYS A 16 20.90 -19.84 4.21
CA LYS A 16 20.21 -20.87 3.40
C LYS A 16 18.75 -21.06 3.80
N LYS A 17 18.45 -21.03 5.10
CA LYS A 17 17.07 -21.11 5.60
C LYS A 17 16.25 -19.89 5.19
N ALA A 18 16.83 -18.69 5.27
CA ALA A 18 16.19 -17.47 4.83
C ALA A 18 15.90 -17.50 3.32
N ASP A 19 16.87 -17.91 2.50
CA ASP A 19 16.71 -18.06 1.05
C ASP A 19 15.62 -19.09 0.70
N SER A 20 15.60 -20.21 1.41
CA SER A 20 14.58 -21.26 1.21
C SER A 20 13.18 -20.75 1.52
N ARG A 21 13.02 -19.98 2.62
CA ARG A 21 11.75 -19.35 2.98
C ARG A 21 11.32 -18.32 1.94
N LEU A 22 12.23 -17.45 1.51
CA LEU A 22 11.96 -16.44 0.48
C LEU A 22 11.51 -17.10 -0.83
N ASN A 23 12.22 -18.13 -1.29
CA ASN A 23 11.84 -18.84 -2.50
C ASN A 23 10.47 -19.52 -2.36
N ALA A 24 10.15 -20.13 -1.22
CA ALA A 24 8.83 -20.72 -0.99
C ALA A 24 7.70 -19.68 -1.10
N LEU A 25 7.87 -18.51 -0.47
CA LEU A 25 6.90 -17.40 -0.55
C LEU A 25 6.79 -16.84 -1.96
N TYR A 26 7.91 -16.73 -2.69
CA TYR A 26 7.91 -16.31 -4.09
C TYR A 26 7.17 -17.30 -4.98
N GLN A 27 7.40 -18.61 -4.85
CA GLN A 27 6.64 -19.61 -5.60
C GLN A 27 5.15 -19.58 -5.24
N GLN A 28 4.82 -19.38 -3.96
CA GLN A 28 3.43 -19.21 -3.53
C GLN A 28 2.80 -17.98 -4.18
N ARG A 29 3.48 -16.84 -4.20
CA ARG A 29 3.00 -15.61 -4.84
C ARG A 29 2.87 -15.76 -6.36
N VAL A 30 3.80 -16.44 -7.02
CA VAL A 30 3.68 -16.78 -8.44
C VAL A 30 2.46 -17.66 -8.71
N SER A 31 2.20 -18.65 -7.85
CA SER A 31 1.01 -19.50 -7.96
C SER A 31 -0.29 -18.73 -7.73
N GLN A 32 -0.28 -17.73 -6.85
CA GLN A 32 -1.39 -16.81 -6.66
C GLN A 32 -1.64 -16.01 -7.95
N LEU A 33 -0.60 -15.40 -8.51
CA LEU A 33 -0.70 -14.59 -9.74
C LEU A 33 -0.80 -15.41 -11.04
N LYS A 34 -1.12 -16.70 -11.00
CA LYS A 34 -1.05 -17.62 -12.15
C LYS A 34 -1.84 -17.14 -13.39
N ASP A 35 -2.91 -16.38 -13.18
CA ASP A 35 -3.78 -15.83 -14.23
C ASP A 35 -3.48 -14.35 -14.55
N ASP A 36 -2.47 -13.74 -13.89
CA ASP A 36 -2.00 -12.38 -14.11
C ASP A 36 -0.54 -12.36 -14.60
N GLU A 37 -0.37 -12.54 -15.92
CA GLU A 37 0.95 -12.55 -16.55
C GLU A 37 1.75 -11.26 -16.32
N LYS A 38 1.06 -10.11 -16.23
CA LYS A 38 1.70 -8.81 -15.97
C LYS A 38 2.16 -8.71 -14.52
N GLY A 39 1.33 -9.17 -13.57
CA GLY A 39 1.70 -9.30 -12.17
C GLY A 39 2.90 -10.22 -11.96
N ILE A 40 2.93 -11.37 -12.62
CA ILE A 40 4.11 -12.27 -12.60
C ILE A 40 5.34 -11.55 -13.17
N ALA A 41 5.21 -10.84 -14.28
CA ALA A 41 6.33 -10.11 -14.88
C ALA A 41 6.86 -9.00 -13.96
N ALA A 42 5.97 -8.26 -13.30
CA ALA A 42 6.29 -7.22 -12.33
C ALA A 42 6.97 -7.81 -11.08
N LEU A 43 6.42 -8.89 -10.51
CA LEU A 43 7.03 -9.60 -9.37
C LEU A 43 8.45 -10.07 -9.70
N ARG A 44 8.65 -10.66 -10.89
CA ARG A 44 9.97 -11.08 -11.37
C ARG A 44 10.94 -9.92 -11.53
N ALA A 45 10.47 -8.78 -12.02
CA ALA A 45 11.31 -7.58 -12.15
C ALA A 45 11.73 -7.05 -10.79
N ALA A 46 10.77 -6.88 -9.87
CA ALA A 46 11.02 -6.43 -8.51
C ALA A 46 12.01 -7.35 -7.77
N GLU A 47 11.87 -8.67 -7.91
CA GLU A 47 12.79 -9.62 -7.27
C GLU A 47 14.21 -9.54 -7.84
N ARG A 48 14.37 -9.39 -9.16
CA ARG A 48 15.69 -9.21 -9.78
C ARG A 48 16.35 -7.91 -9.32
N ASP A 49 15.59 -6.82 -9.24
CA ASP A 49 16.15 -5.53 -8.85
C ASP A 49 16.49 -5.50 -7.36
N TRP A 50 15.68 -6.15 -6.52
CA TRP A 50 16.03 -6.38 -5.11
C TRP A 50 17.32 -7.20 -4.96
N ILE A 51 17.49 -8.30 -5.70
CA ILE A 51 18.73 -9.10 -5.67
C ILE A 51 19.94 -8.23 -6.04
N LYS A 52 19.85 -7.42 -7.10
CA LYS A 52 20.94 -6.51 -7.50
C LYS A 52 21.28 -5.52 -6.40
N GLN A 53 20.28 -4.90 -5.78
CA GLN A 53 20.51 -3.96 -4.67
C GLN A 53 21.13 -4.64 -3.46
N ARG A 54 20.59 -5.80 -3.05
CA ARG A 54 21.12 -6.60 -1.95
C ARG A 54 22.59 -6.95 -2.19
N ASP A 55 22.91 -7.46 -3.37
CA ASP A 55 24.27 -7.90 -3.69
C ASP A 55 25.24 -6.71 -3.79
N HIS A 56 24.77 -5.57 -4.30
CA HIS A 56 25.54 -4.33 -4.30
C HIS A 56 25.81 -3.81 -2.87
N GLN A 57 24.81 -3.84 -1.99
CA GLN A 57 24.90 -3.33 -0.62
C GLN A 57 25.70 -4.26 0.29
N CYS A 58 25.46 -5.56 0.22
CA CYS A 58 26.04 -6.53 1.15
C CYS A 58 27.34 -7.17 0.63
N GLY A 59 27.59 -7.18 -0.67
CA GLY A 59 28.72 -7.89 -1.26
C GLY A 59 28.77 -9.36 -0.82
N LYS A 60 29.77 -9.72 -0.01
CA LYS A 60 29.95 -11.07 0.55
C LYS A 60 29.66 -11.16 2.06
N ASP A 61 29.12 -10.11 2.68
CA ASP A 61 28.76 -10.13 4.10
C ASP A 61 27.53 -11.02 4.31
N ILE A 62 27.76 -12.21 4.86
CA ILE A 62 26.73 -13.23 5.11
C ILE A 62 25.65 -12.72 6.08
N HIS A 63 26.01 -11.90 7.06
CA HIS A 63 25.04 -11.38 8.02
C HIS A 63 24.13 -10.35 7.36
N CYS A 64 24.70 -9.44 6.55
CA CYS A 64 23.92 -8.49 5.74
C CYS A 64 22.99 -9.23 4.77
N LEU A 65 23.51 -10.22 4.04
CA LEU A 65 22.73 -11.04 3.11
C LEU A 65 21.57 -11.74 3.83
N GLN A 66 21.81 -12.29 5.01
CA GLN A 66 20.79 -12.95 5.81
C GLN A 66 19.69 -11.95 6.24
N GLN A 67 20.06 -10.80 6.78
CA GLN A 67 19.10 -9.79 7.25
C GLN A 67 18.21 -9.27 6.12
N MET A 68 18.82 -8.92 4.97
CA MET A 68 18.07 -8.45 3.80
C MET A 68 17.12 -9.52 3.26
N THR A 69 17.56 -10.78 3.25
CA THR A 69 16.75 -11.91 2.78
C THR A 69 15.58 -12.19 3.72
N VAL A 70 15.77 -12.09 5.03
CA VAL A 70 14.68 -12.19 6.03
C VAL A 70 13.67 -11.07 5.83
N ALA A 71 14.12 -9.81 5.71
CA ALA A 71 13.23 -8.67 5.51
C ALA A 71 12.41 -8.79 4.22
N ARG A 72 13.03 -9.26 3.13
CA ARG A 72 12.32 -9.52 1.88
C ARG A 72 11.29 -10.65 2.01
N ALA A 73 11.63 -11.72 2.72
CA ALA A 73 10.70 -12.81 3.00
C ALA A 73 9.51 -12.32 3.86
N ASP A 74 9.73 -11.44 4.84
CA ASP A 74 8.64 -10.86 5.64
C ASP A 74 7.70 -9.99 4.80
N TYR A 75 8.26 -9.13 3.94
CA TYR A 75 7.48 -8.36 2.97
C TYR A 75 6.60 -9.26 2.09
N LEU A 76 7.21 -10.29 1.50
CA LEU A 76 6.48 -11.20 0.60
C LEU A 76 5.46 -12.07 1.35
N SER A 77 5.70 -12.37 2.63
CA SER A 77 4.74 -13.05 3.48
C SER A 77 3.48 -12.22 3.70
N THR A 78 3.61 -10.90 3.84
CA THR A 78 2.46 -9.98 3.94
C THR A 78 1.68 -9.97 2.63
N GLU A 79 2.36 -9.83 1.49
CA GLU A 79 1.75 -9.87 0.15
C GLU A 79 0.99 -11.18 -0.12
N VAL A 80 1.58 -12.30 0.31
CA VAL A 80 0.98 -13.64 0.18
C VAL A 80 -0.24 -13.79 1.10
N ALA A 81 -0.16 -13.28 2.33
CA ALA A 81 -1.25 -13.36 3.31
C ALA A 81 -2.43 -12.45 2.95
N GLN A 82 -2.16 -11.33 2.28
CA GLN A 82 -3.16 -10.36 1.83
C GLN A 82 -3.73 -10.68 0.45
N TYR A 83 -3.25 -11.74 -0.21
CA TYR A 83 -3.76 -12.14 -1.51
C TYR A 83 -5.17 -12.71 -1.42
N ASP A 84 -6.10 -12.00 -2.05
CA ASP A 84 -7.43 -12.47 -2.37
C ASP A 84 -7.47 -12.88 -3.87
N PRO A 85 -7.66 -14.17 -4.19
CA PRO A 85 -7.72 -14.66 -5.57
C PRO A 85 -8.83 -14.04 -6.40
N ASP A 86 -9.83 -13.43 -5.76
CA ASP A 86 -10.96 -12.82 -6.46
C ASP A 86 -10.69 -11.34 -6.85
N HIS A 87 -9.56 -10.71 -6.43
CA HIS A 87 -9.41 -9.24 -6.51
C HIS A 87 -8.03 -8.66 -6.88
N THR A 88 -7.12 -9.41 -7.51
CA THR A 88 -5.98 -8.79 -8.23
C THR A 88 -6.41 -8.41 -9.64
N GLY A 89 -6.69 -7.12 -9.86
CA GLY A 89 -7.07 -6.59 -11.16
C GLY A 89 -6.37 -5.27 -11.45
N ILE A 90 -6.09 -5.02 -12.74
CA ILE A 90 -5.88 -3.65 -13.23
C ILE A 90 -7.22 -2.87 -13.19
N ALA A 91 -8.33 -3.62 -13.08
CA ALA A 91 -9.66 -3.05 -13.05
C ALA A 91 -10.04 -2.58 -11.64
N LEU A 92 -10.51 -1.33 -11.52
CA LEU A 92 -11.07 -0.80 -10.29
C LEU A 92 -12.41 -1.50 -9.97
N PRO A 93 -12.71 -1.77 -8.69
CA PRO A 93 -13.94 -2.45 -8.29
C PRO A 93 -15.17 -1.62 -8.68
N GLN A 94 -16.24 -2.30 -9.11
CA GLN A 94 -17.48 -1.67 -9.57
C GLN A 94 -18.06 -0.67 -8.56
N GLU A 95 -17.89 -0.97 -7.27
CA GLU A 95 -18.35 -0.15 -6.15
C GLU A 95 -17.64 1.21 -6.10
N LEU A 96 -16.44 1.35 -6.66
CA LEU A 96 -15.69 2.61 -6.66
C LEU A 96 -15.93 3.43 -7.93
N LEU A 97 -16.40 2.82 -9.01
CA LEU A 97 -16.59 3.49 -10.29
C LEU A 97 -17.58 4.66 -10.21
N GLY A 98 -17.31 5.69 -10.99
CA GLY A 98 -18.11 6.92 -11.06
C GLY A 98 -17.47 8.10 -10.36
N LYS A 99 -18.29 9.12 -10.06
CA LYS A 99 -17.84 10.41 -9.53
C LYS A 99 -18.11 10.53 -8.05
N TRP A 100 -17.13 11.04 -7.31
CA TRP A 100 -17.17 11.23 -5.87
C TRP A 100 -16.80 12.65 -5.54
N LYS A 101 -17.73 13.39 -4.95
CA LYS A 101 -17.49 14.75 -4.48
C LYS A 101 -16.93 14.71 -3.07
N ILE A 102 -15.81 15.39 -2.85
CA ILE A 102 -15.21 15.53 -1.52
C ILE A 102 -16.08 16.46 -0.71
N ASN A 103 -16.71 15.97 0.36
CA ASN A 103 -17.73 16.71 1.10
C ASN A 103 -17.15 17.46 2.29
N LYS A 104 -16.28 16.83 3.07
CA LYS A 104 -15.71 17.42 4.28
C LYS A 104 -14.42 16.73 4.70
N ILE A 105 -13.66 17.44 5.53
CA ILE A 105 -12.58 16.90 6.34
C ILE A 105 -13.20 16.16 7.53
N LEU A 106 -12.71 14.97 7.84
CA LEU A 106 -13.11 14.21 9.02
C LEU A 106 -12.25 14.62 10.22
N PRO A 107 -12.84 14.80 11.41
CA PRO A 107 -12.13 15.21 12.60
C PRO A 107 -11.30 14.03 13.16
N ALA A 108 -10.11 13.84 12.62
CA ALA A 108 -9.15 12.85 13.09
C ALA A 108 -7.97 13.53 13.81
N ASN A 109 -7.50 12.95 14.90
CA ASN A 109 -6.34 13.48 15.62
C ASN A 109 -5.05 12.93 14.99
N THR A 110 -4.45 13.70 14.08
CA THR A 110 -3.26 13.31 13.35
C THR A 110 -2.22 14.42 13.27
N ILE A 111 -0.96 14.01 13.15
CA ILE A 111 0.13 14.87 12.68
C ILE A 111 0.08 14.84 11.15
N SER A 112 -0.43 15.91 10.55
CA SER A 112 -0.56 16.09 9.10
C SER A 112 0.55 17.01 8.57
N CYS A 113 1.05 16.75 7.35
CA CYS A 113 1.89 17.72 6.63
C CYS A 113 1.07 18.77 5.85
N TRP A 114 -0.26 18.61 5.82
CA TRP A 114 -1.18 19.62 5.33
C TRP A 114 -1.73 20.45 6.48
N ASP A 115 -1.72 21.76 6.29
CA ASP A 115 -2.49 22.67 7.11
C ASP A 115 -3.99 22.65 6.74
N ASP A 116 -4.74 23.32 7.60
CA ASP A 116 -6.16 23.54 7.52
C ASP A 116 -6.64 24.16 6.18
N LYS A 117 -5.83 25.02 5.58
CA LYS A 117 -6.14 25.71 4.32
C LYS A 117 -5.96 24.75 3.14
N GLN A 118 -4.88 23.96 3.15
CA GLN A 118 -4.61 22.93 2.14
C GLN A 118 -5.71 21.86 2.15
N GLY A 119 -6.10 21.35 3.33
CA GLY A 119 -7.19 20.39 3.44
C GLY A 119 -8.52 20.95 2.91
N ARG A 120 -8.87 22.19 3.26
CA ARG A 120 -10.11 22.81 2.77
C ARG A 120 -10.10 23.09 1.27
N ALA A 121 -8.93 23.26 0.65
CA ALA A 121 -8.83 23.57 -0.77
C ALA A 121 -9.33 22.43 -1.68
N ILE A 122 -9.30 21.19 -1.22
CA ILE A 122 -9.82 20.04 -1.98
C ILE A 122 -11.29 19.71 -1.70
N VAL A 123 -11.87 20.29 -0.66
CA VAL A 123 -13.30 20.13 -0.36
C VAL A 123 -14.13 20.74 -1.49
N GLY A 124 -15.13 19.99 -1.96
CA GLY A 124 -15.98 20.34 -3.09
C GLY A 124 -15.45 19.87 -4.44
N GLN A 125 -14.18 19.46 -4.55
CA GLN A 125 -13.63 18.86 -5.77
C GLN A 125 -14.17 17.44 -5.99
N VAL A 126 -14.00 16.92 -7.20
CA VAL A 126 -14.50 15.62 -7.63
C VAL A 126 -13.33 14.71 -7.99
N ILE A 127 -13.39 13.48 -7.51
CA ILE A 127 -12.56 12.36 -7.93
C ILE A 127 -13.44 11.47 -8.81
N GLU A 128 -12.97 11.10 -9.99
CA GLU A 128 -13.67 10.21 -10.90
C GLU A 128 -12.86 8.92 -11.09
N TYR A 129 -13.50 7.78 -10.89
CA TYR A 129 -12.90 6.47 -11.10
C TYR A 129 -13.52 5.82 -12.32
N ASP A 130 -12.66 5.49 -13.28
CA ASP A 130 -12.98 4.63 -14.41
C ASP A 130 -12.43 3.22 -14.17
N THR A 131 -12.73 2.31 -15.08
CA THR A 131 -12.30 0.91 -14.98
C THR A 131 -10.79 0.74 -14.79
N SER A 132 -9.93 1.66 -15.25
CA SER A 132 -8.47 1.53 -15.13
C SER A 132 -7.74 2.82 -14.78
N SER A 133 -8.45 3.83 -14.26
CA SER A 133 -7.84 5.14 -13.98
C SER A 133 -8.59 5.92 -12.91
N LEU A 134 -7.85 6.76 -12.21
CA LEU A 134 -8.35 7.80 -11.32
C LEU A 134 -8.15 9.14 -12.01
N LYS A 135 -9.19 9.97 -12.04
CA LYS A 135 -9.14 11.33 -12.53
C LYS A 135 -9.36 12.31 -11.40
N TRP A 136 -8.47 13.29 -11.29
CA TRP A 136 -8.58 14.36 -10.33
C TRP A 136 -7.95 15.62 -10.91
N LYS A 137 -8.60 16.77 -10.72
CA LYS A 137 -8.12 18.08 -11.19
C LYS A 137 -7.78 18.11 -12.70
N GLY A 138 -8.53 17.37 -13.52
CA GLY A 138 -8.31 17.28 -14.97
C GLY A 138 -7.15 16.35 -15.39
N SER A 139 -6.36 15.85 -14.45
CA SER A 139 -5.34 14.84 -14.70
C SER A 139 -5.98 13.44 -14.74
N ASN A 140 -5.53 12.61 -15.67
CA ASN A 140 -5.93 11.21 -15.78
C ASN A 140 -4.77 10.31 -15.34
N ILE A 141 -4.87 9.74 -14.15
CA ILE A 141 -3.86 8.88 -13.55
C ILE A 141 -4.21 7.42 -13.83
N LYS A 142 -3.37 6.77 -14.64
CA LYS A 142 -3.56 5.37 -15.00
C LYS A 142 -3.20 4.45 -13.83
N SER A 143 -4.09 3.51 -13.52
CA SER A 143 -3.79 2.45 -12.56
C SER A 143 -2.75 1.49 -13.13
N LEU A 144 -1.74 1.17 -12.32
CA LEU A 144 -0.76 0.11 -12.55
C LEU A 144 -1.13 -1.20 -11.85
N GLY A 145 -2.20 -1.18 -11.06
CA GLY A 145 -2.71 -2.31 -10.28
C GLY A 145 -3.66 -1.81 -9.20
N VAL A 146 -4.60 -2.66 -8.81
CA VAL A 146 -5.55 -2.40 -7.72
C VAL A 146 -5.46 -3.54 -6.72
N THR A 147 -5.31 -3.20 -5.45
CA THR A 147 -5.35 -4.14 -4.33
C THR A 147 -6.60 -3.85 -3.51
N THR A 148 -7.43 -4.87 -3.30
CA THR A 148 -8.60 -4.76 -2.42
C THR A 148 -8.37 -5.64 -1.20
N THR A 149 -8.54 -5.08 0.00
CA THR A 149 -8.39 -5.82 1.26
C THR A 149 -9.57 -5.55 2.19
N MET A 150 -9.87 -6.50 3.06
CA MET A 150 -10.79 -6.28 4.18
C MET A 150 -9.99 -5.87 5.40
N VAL A 151 -10.09 -4.60 5.79
CA VAL A 151 -9.36 -4.05 6.94
C VAL A 151 -10.26 -4.08 8.17
N LYS A 152 -9.80 -4.72 9.24
CA LYS A 152 -10.51 -4.74 10.53
C LYS A 152 -10.29 -3.41 11.25
N ALA A 153 -11.29 -3.00 12.03
CA ALA A 153 -11.21 -1.77 12.81
C ALA A 153 -10.01 -1.73 13.77
N SER A 154 -9.65 -2.89 14.38
CA SER A 154 -8.48 -3.02 15.25
C SER A 154 -7.18 -2.79 14.50
N ASP A 155 -7.05 -3.40 13.32
CA ASP A 155 -5.82 -3.40 12.53
C ASP A 155 -5.60 -1.99 11.97
N PHE A 156 -6.67 -1.36 11.47
CA PHE A 156 -6.65 0.04 11.06
C PHE A 156 -6.17 0.98 12.18
N GLN A 157 -6.71 0.81 13.39
CA GLN A 157 -6.32 1.67 14.51
C GLN A 157 -4.85 1.48 14.87
N ILE A 158 -4.34 0.25 14.86
CA ILE A 158 -2.92 -0.03 15.11
C ILE A 158 -2.05 0.65 14.04
N GLU A 159 -2.40 0.50 12.76
CA GLU A 159 -1.66 1.08 11.63
C GLU A 159 -1.69 2.61 11.60
N ASN A 160 -2.77 3.22 12.11
CA ASN A 160 -2.98 4.68 12.13
C ASN A 160 -2.79 5.29 13.53
N SER A 161 -2.13 4.59 14.45
CA SER A 161 -1.77 5.09 15.78
C SER A 161 -0.25 5.08 15.98
N GLY A 162 0.29 6.18 16.52
CA GLY A 162 1.74 6.37 16.66
C GLY A 162 2.09 7.59 17.49
N SER A 163 3.25 8.21 17.20
CA SER A 163 3.90 9.33 17.91
C SER A 163 3.10 10.65 17.98
N GLY A 164 1.84 10.61 18.41
CA GLY A 164 0.94 11.75 18.53
C GLY A 164 -0.37 11.63 17.73
N SER A 165 -0.48 10.64 16.83
CA SER A 165 -1.69 10.35 16.07
C SER A 165 -2.41 9.12 16.62
N SER A 166 -3.74 9.13 16.62
CA SER A 166 -4.54 7.92 16.77
C SER A 166 -5.85 8.10 16.02
N VAL A 167 -6.06 7.26 15.01
CA VAL A 167 -7.27 7.29 14.19
C VAL A 167 -7.92 5.92 14.21
N SER A 168 -9.21 5.90 14.51
CA SER A 168 -10.05 4.73 14.52
C SER A 168 -11.16 4.84 13.47
N PHE A 169 -11.80 3.72 13.14
CA PHE A 169 -13.00 3.73 12.30
C PHE A 169 -14.12 4.61 12.87
N SER A 170 -14.27 4.70 14.19
CA SER A 170 -15.26 5.59 14.82
C SER A 170 -14.99 7.07 14.52
N ASP A 171 -13.73 7.50 14.50
CA ASP A 171 -13.37 8.89 14.16
C ASP A 171 -13.73 9.22 12.72
N LEU A 172 -13.71 8.20 11.85
CA LEU A 172 -14.10 8.27 10.44
C LEU A 172 -15.61 8.06 10.20
N GLY A 173 -16.38 7.84 11.28
CA GLY A 173 -17.81 7.52 11.22
C GLY A 173 -18.11 6.18 10.54
N ILE A 174 -17.14 5.25 10.52
CA ILE A 174 -17.32 3.86 10.06
C ILE A 174 -17.69 3.02 11.29
N HIS A 175 -18.92 2.50 11.32
CA HIS A 175 -19.42 1.70 12.46
C HIS A 175 -19.29 0.19 12.26
N ALA A 176 -18.90 -0.24 11.05
CA ALA A 176 -18.66 -1.64 10.75
C ALA A 176 -17.38 -2.15 11.44
N LYS A 177 -17.34 -3.45 11.76
CA LYS A 177 -16.13 -4.09 12.34
C LYS A 177 -14.96 -4.22 11.36
N GLN A 178 -15.26 -4.14 10.07
CA GLN A 178 -14.31 -4.17 8.98
C GLN A 178 -14.84 -3.33 7.82
N ALA A 179 -13.94 -2.77 7.02
CA ALA A 179 -14.26 -2.02 5.81
C ALA A 179 -13.40 -2.53 4.65
N LYS A 180 -13.95 -2.50 3.43
CA LYS A 180 -13.18 -2.79 2.22
C LYS A 180 -12.26 -1.60 1.96
N LYS A 181 -10.95 -1.84 1.88
CA LYS A 181 -9.95 -0.88 1.45
C LYS A 181 -9.56 -1.18 0.01
N VAL A 182 -9.46 -0.15 -0.82
CA VAL A 182 -9.00 -0.24 -2.21
C VAL A 182 -7.78 0.66 -2.35
N ASP A 183 -6.63 0.06 -2.69
CA ASP A 183 -5.38 0.74 -2.95
C ASP A 183 -5.07 0.68 -4.45
N ILE A 184 -4.84 1.83 -5.08
CA ILE A 184 -4.62 1.99 -6.52
C ILE A 184 -3.16 2.41 -6.72
N GLY A 185 -2.36 1.50 -7.28
CA GLY A 185 -0.98 1.82 -7.66
C GLY A 185 -0.94 2.72 -8.90
N HIS A 186 -0.03 3.69 -8.91
CA HIS A 186 0.23 4.57 -10.05
C HIS A 186 1.73 4.89 -10.18
N ALA A 187 2.15 5.39 -11.35
CA ALA A 187 3.50 5.94 -11.52
C ALA A 187 3.63 7.26 -10.72
N GLU A 188 4.85 7.66 -10.38
CA GLU A 188 5.08 8.95 -9.68
C GLU A 188 4.33 10.08 -10.39
N PHE A 189 3.53 10.80 -9.60
CA PHE A 189 2.67 11.86 -10.07
C PHE A 189 2.98 13.13 -9.29
N SER A 190 3.20 14.22 -10.01
CA SER A 190 3.39 15.55 -9.45
C SER A 190 2.34 16.46 -10.08
N TRP A 191 1.62 17.23 -9.27
CA TRP A 191 0.62 18.18 -9.75
C TRP A 191 1.10 19.62 -9.57
N GLU A 192 0.82 20.46 -10.57
CA GLU A 192 1.53 21.73 -10.81
C GLU A 192 1.27 22.86 -9.79
N ASP A 193 0.27 22.74 -8.91
CA ASP A 193 -0.04 23.78 -7.90
C ASP A 193 0.66 23.53 -6.55
N GLY A 194 1.83 22.90 -6.61
CA GLY A 194 2.71 22.70 -5.47
C GLY A 194 2.15 21.63 -4.56
N ASN A 195 2.70 20.43 -4.66
CA ASN A 195 2.68 19.39 -3.64
C ASN A 195 3.05 20.00 -2.27
N PRO A 196 2.08 20.50 -1.48
CA PRO A 196 2.39 21.35 -0.37
C PRO A 196 2.58 20.37 0.78
N GLY A 197 3.84 20.04 1.06
CA GLY A 197 4.22 18.98 2.01
C GLY A 197 5.09 17.87 1.42
N GLY A 198 5.34 17.83 0.11
CA GLY A 198 6.27 16.86 -0.51
C GLY A 198 5.72 15.43 -0.64
N THR A 199 4.42 15.20 -0.53
CA THR A 199 3.76 13.90 -0.70
C THR A 199 3.46 13.56 -2.16
N THR A 200 3.70 12.32 -2.58
CA THR A 200 3.28 11.81 -3.91
C THR A 200 1.86 11.26 -3.89
N GLU A 201 1.17 11.33 -2.75
CA GLU A 201 -0.18 10.82 -2.55
C GLU A 201 -1.19 11.63 -3.37
N ILE A 202 -2.08 10.92 -4.04
CA ILE A 202 -3.19 11.44 -4.81
C ILE A 202 -4.47 11.25 -4.02
N PRO A 203 -5.33 12.30 -3.90
CA PRO A 203 -6.66 12.13 -3.34
C PRO A 203 -7.42 10.97 -3.99
N GLY A 204 -7.76 9.96 -3.20
CA GLY A 204 -8.50 8.79 -3.64
C GLY A 204 -7.67 7.61 -4.16
N GLU A 205 -6.33 7.65 -4.10
CA GLU A 205 -5.51 6.47 -4.44
C GLU A 205 -5.71 5.31 -3.45
N SER A 206 -6.04 5.63 -2.20
CA SER A 206 -6.32 4.67 -1.13
C SER A 206 -7.64 5.04 -0.47
N VAL A 207 -8.65 4.18 -0.62
CA VAL A 207 -10.02 4.45 -0.15
C VAL A 207 -10.55 3.34 0.73
N LEU A 208 -11.24 3.71 1.80
CA LEU A 208 -12.14 2.86 2.57
C LEU A 208 -13.56 3.04 2.04
N ILE A 209 -14.18 1.95 1.61
CA ILE A 209 -15.60 1.93 1.26
C ILE A 209 -16.41 1.88 2.56
N LYS A 210 -16.99 3.02 2.94
CA LYS A 210 -17.84 3.14 4.14
C LYS A 210 -19.23 2.58 3.89
N ASN A 211 -19.81 2.88 2.74
CA ASN A 211 -21.07 2.32 2.22
C ASN A 211 -21.16 2.60 0.69
N PRO A 212 -22.22 2.15 -0.03
CA PRO A 212 -22.32 2.36 -1.48
C PRO A 212 -22.25 3.83 -1.96
N GLU A 213 -22.62 4.78 -1.09
CA GLU A 213 -22.71 6.22 -1.38
C GLU A 213 -21.60 7.03 -0.70
N THR A 214 -20.73 6.40 0.09
CA THR A 214 -19.70 7.11 0.87
C THR A 214 -18.38 6.36 0.87
N ILE A 215 -17.31 7.08 0.52
CA ILE A 215 -15.93 6.65 0.71
C ILE A 215 -15.20 7.56 1.69
N VAL A 216 -14.19 7.01 2.34
CA VAL A 216 -13.25 7.74 3.17
C VAL A 216 -11.85 7.53 2.61
N PHE A 217 -11.04 8.58 2.54
CA PHE A 217 -9.64 8.48 2.13
C PHE A 217 -8.79 9.47 2.92
N SER A 218 -7.47 9.35 2.82
CA SER A 218 -6.54 10.28 3.45
C SER A 218 -5.54 10.84 2.45
N VAL A 219 -5.10 12.07 2.70
CA VAL A 219 -3.90 12.66 2.08
C VAL A 219 -3.11 13.34 3.18
N CYS A 220 -1.84 12.99 3.27
CA CYS A 220 -0.91 13.38 4.31
C CYS A 220 -1.48 13.27 5.73
N SER A 221 -2.06 12.12 6.05
CA SER A 221 -2.75 11.85 7.33
C SER A 221 -3.94 12.77 7.64
N THR A 222 -4.41 13.59 6.70
CA THR A 222 -5.70 14.30 6.78
C THR A 222 -6.78 13.43 6.14
N PHE A 223 -7.87 13.16 6.85
CA PHE A 223 -8.94 12.28 6.38
C PHE A 223 -10.12 13.06 5.80
N PHE A 224 -10.74 12.51 4.76
CA PHE A 224 -11.83 13.13 4.02
C PHE A 224 -12.97 12.14 3.82
N GLU A 225 -14.19 12.66 3.83
CA GLU A 225 -15.39 11.93 3.39
C GLU A 225 -15.81 12.45 2.02
N ALA A 226 -16.01 11.53 1.08
CA ALA A 226 -16.55 11.84 -0.25
C ALA A 226 -17.83 11.04 -0.53
N HIS A 227 -18.77 11.69 -1.20
CA HIS A 227 -20.06 11.11 -1.55
C HIS A 227 -20.16 10.89 -3.05
N ARG A 228 -20.86 9.82 -3.45
CA ARG A 228 -21.16 9.56 -4.86
C ARG A 228 -22.05 10.67 -5.43
N GLN A 229 -21.86 10.99 -6.72
CA GLN A 229 -22.67 11.94 -7.49
C GLN A 229 -23.66 11.24 -8.42
#